data_AF-A0A920PLJ1-F1
#
_entry.id   AF-A0A920PLJ1-F1
#
_cell.length_a   1.000
_cell.length_b   1.000
_cell.length_c   1.000
_cell.angle_alpha   90.00
_cell.angle_beta   90.00
_cell.angle_gamma   90.00
#
_symmetry.space_group_name_H-M   'P 1'
#
loop_
_entity.id
_entity.type
_entity.pdbx_description
1 polymer ?
#
loop_
_entity_poly.entity_id
_entity_poly.type
_entity_poly.pdbx_seq_one_letter_code
_entity_poly.pdbx_strand_id
1 'polypeptide(L)'
;MTRGHPGCSRSRGAAGVEGDHIAALKTLSLAVDEIYDRHLTINATGAIAALLGEIGLPARIMRGMAVLSRAAGLVAHIAEEQRDPAMVKMWQAAEHAVPYQDPTA
;
A
#
# COMPACT_ATOMS: atom_id res chain seq x y z
N MET A 1 12.59 13.59 28.16
CA MET A 1 11.43 14.17 28.86
C MET A 1 10.74 15.16 27.92
N THR A 2 9.93 14.67 26.98
CA THR A 2 9.09 15.52 26.11
C THR A 2 7.67 15.54 26.68
N ARG A 3 7.15 16.75 26.92
CA ARG A 3 5.84 16.98 27.55
C ARG A 3 4.73 16.45 26.63
N GLY A 4 3.92 15.52 27.14
CA GLY A 4 2.77 14.97 26.42
C GLY A 4 1.63 15.99 26.30
N HIS A 5 1.09 16.14 25.09
CA HIS A 5 -0.12 16.91 24.82
C HIS A 5 -1.34 16.14 25.38
N PRO A 6 -2.22 16.74 26.20
CA PRO A 6 -3.22 16.03 26.99
C PRO A 6 -4.44 15.48 26.21
N GLY A 7 -4.33 15.29 24.89
CA GLY A 7 -5.44 14.83 24.04
C GLY A 7 -5.21 13.49 23.31
N CYS A 8 -4.01 12.92 23.34
CA CYS A 8 -3.69 11.70 22.58
C CYS A 8 -3.77 10.47 23.49
N SER A 9 -4.90 9.76 23.49
CA SER A 9 -5.02 8.45 24.12
C SER A 9 -4.13 7.45 23.37
N ARG A 10 -3.00 7.03 23.96
CA ARG A 10 -2.14 5.99 23.38
C ARG A 10 -2.93 4.69 23.26
N SER A 11 -3.37 4.33 22.05
CA SER A 11 -3.96 3.02 21.81
C SER A 11 -2.85 2.00 21.62
N ARG A 12 -2.72 1.02 22.52
CA ARG A 12 -1.83 -0.13 22.28
C ARG A 12 -2.52 -1.10 21.34
N GLY A 13 -1.87 -1.44 20.23
CA GLY A 13 -2.32 -2.49 19.33
C GLY A 13 -2.06 -3.89 19.91
N ALA A 14 -2.67 -4.91 19.31
CA ALA A 14 -2.47 -6.32 19.70
C ALA A 14 -0.99 -6.78 19.62
N ALA A 15 -0.18 -6.10 18.81
CA ALA A 15 1.26 -6.34 18.68
C ALA A 15 2.11 -5.63 19.76
N GLY A 16 1.48 -4.99 20.77
CA GLY A 16 2.18 -4.33 21.88
C GLY A 16 2.86 -3.00 21.54
N VAL A 17 2.77 -2.54 20.28
CA VAL A 17 3.34 -1.27 19.84
C VAL A 17 2.44 -0.11 20.27
N GLU A 18 3.06 1.01 20.66
CA GLU A 18 2.35 2.29 20.79
C GLU A 18 1.69 2.63 19.43
N GLY A 19 0.56 3.33 19.46
CA GLY A 19 -0.36 3.42 18.32
C GLY A 19 -0.64 4.84 17.86
N ASP A 20 0.32 5.76 18.03
CA ASP A 20 0.09 7.19 17.77
C ASP A 20 -0.11 7.47 16.27
N HIS A 21 0.63 6.79 15.39
CA HIS A 21 0.48 6.93 13.94
C HIS A 21 -0.82 6.29 13.43
N ILE A 22 -1.22 5.15 13.98
CA ILE A 22 -2.46 4.44 13.68
C ILE A 22 -3.65 5.26 14.20
N ALA A 23 -3.55 5.81 15.42
CA ALA A 23 -4.56 6.70 15.98
C ALA A 23 -4.72 7.95 15.11
N ALA A 24 -3.62 8.59 14.71
CA ALA A 24 -3.66 9.74 13.80
C ALA A 24 -4.34 9.40 12.46
N LEU A 25 -4.01 8.25 11.87
CA LEU A 25 -4.63 7.81 10.61
C LEU A 25 -6.13 7.53 10.76
N LYS A 26 -6.56 6.93 11.87
CA LYS A 26 -7.99 6.68 12.15
C LYS A 26 -8.75 7.98 12.39
N THR A 27 -8.17 8.92 13.13
CA THR A 27 -8.77 10.25 13.34
C THR A 27 -8.92 10.98 12.01
N LEU A 28 -7.90 10.94 11.15
CA LEU A 28 -7.99 11.51 9.79
C LEU A 28 -9.11 10.83 8.98
N SER A 29 -9.21 9.50 9.04
CA SER A 29 -10.28 8.77 8.34
C SER A 29 -11.67 9.22 8.78
N LEU A 30 -11.90 9.39 10.08
CA LEU A 30 -13.20 9.85 10.60
C LEU A 30 -13.52 11.29 10.15
N ALA A 31 -12.55 12.19 10.19
CA ALA A 31 -12.73 13.57 9.75
C ALA A 31 -13.02 13.65 8.23
N VAL A 32 -12.36 12.80 7.46
CA VAL A 32 -12.60 12.69 6.02
C VAL A 32 -14.00 12.13 5.73
N ASP A 33 -14.44 11.10 6.47
CA ASP A 33 -15.78 10.54 6.33
C ASP A 33 -16.88 11.59 6.59
N GLU A 34 -16.69 12.44 7.61
CA GLU A 34 -17.61 13.52 7.96
C GLU A 34 -17.69 14.60 6.85
N ILE A 35 -16.55 15.01 6.28
CA ILE A 35 -16.51 16.04 5.23
C ILE A 35 -17.17 15.57 3.93
N TYR A 36 -16.97 14.30 3.56
CA TYR A 36 -17.48 13.73 2.31
C TYR A 36 -18.85 13.06 2.46
N ASP A 37 -19.42 13.02 3.66
CA ASP A 37 -20.69 12.36 4.00
C ASP A 37 -20.76 10.90 3.51
N ARG A 38 -19.63 10.20 3.54
CA ARG A 38 -19.52 8.79 3.17
C ARG A 38 -18.28 8.15 3.76
N HIS A 39 -18.34 6.85 4.01
CA HIS A 39 -17.15 6.11 4.43
C HIS A 39 -16.13 6.02 3.28
N LEU A 40 -14.92 6.53 3.53
CA LEU A 40 -13.75 6.41 2.66
C LEU A 40 -12.73 5.47 3.32
N THR A 41 -12.66 4.25 2.79
CA THR A 41 -11.78 3.21 3.31
C THR A 41 -10.32 3.63 3.27
N ILE A 42 -9.63 3.45 4.40
CA ILE A 42 -8.18 3.60 4.48
C ILE A 42 -7.53 2.64 3.48
N ASN A 43 -6.78 3.16 2.51
CA ASN A 43 -6.06 2.32 1.56
C ASN A 43 -4.92 1.54 2.24
N ALA A 44 -4.54 0.41 1.66
CA ALA A 44 -3.50 -0.46 2.22
C ALA A 44 -2.16 0.25 2.40
N THR A 45 -1.78 1.14 1.48
CA THR A 45 -0.52 1.90 1.57
C THR A 45 -0.49 2.81 2.79
N GLY A 46 -1.58 3.51 3.09
CA GLY A 46 -1.71 4.37 4.25
C GLY A 46 -1.69 3.57 5.55
N ALA A 47 -2.41 2.44 5.59
CA ALA A 47 -2.37 1.53 6.73
C ALA A 47 -0.96 0.98 7.01
N ILE A 48 -0.24 0.56 5.96
CA ILE A 48 1.16 0.11 6.08
C ILE A 48 2.05 1.25 6.55
N ALA A 49 1.89 2.47 6.03
CA ALA A 49 2.70 3.61 6.45
C ALA A 49 2.53 3.95 7.93
N ALA A 50 1.29 3.93 8.44
CA ALA A 50 1.03 4.11 9.87
C ALA A 50 1.71 3.01 10.70
N LEU A 51 1.58 1.74 10.29
CA LEU A 51 2.23 0.62 10.96
C LEU A 51 3.76 0.73 10.96
N LEU A 52 4.35 1.11 9.82
CA LEU A 52 5.80 1.36 9.71
C LEU A 52 6.24 2.52 10.61
N GLY A 53 5.37 3.51 10.81
CA GLY A 53 5.57 4.59 11.77
C GLY A 53 5.64 4.07 13.20
N GLU A 54 4.73 3.17 13.59
CA GLU A 54 4.71 2.61 14.95
C GLU A 54 5.97 1.84 15.31
N ILE A 55 6.55 1.12 14.34
CA ILE A 55 7.82 0.40 14.55
C ILE A 55 9.05 1.30 14.47
N GLY A 56 8.86 2.62 14.34
CA GLY A 56 9.93 3.62 14.34
C GLY A 56 10.71 3.73 13.02
N LEU A 57 10.15 3.24 11.90
CA LEU A 57 10.82 3.34 10.60
C LEU A 57 10.79 4.80 10.11
N PRO A 58 11.94 5.42 9.78
CA PRO A 58 11.95 6.79 9.31
C PRO A 58 11.16 6.96 7.99
N ALA A 59 10.30 7.97 7.93
CA ALA A 59 9.46 8.25 6.74
C ALA A 59 10.26 8.32 5.43
N ARG A 60 11.48 8.88 5.48
CA ARG A 60 12.39 9.00 4.31
C ARG A 60 12.75 7.66 3.66
N ILE A 61 12.70 6.56 4.41
CA ILE A 61 13.04 5.22 3.89
C ILE A 61 11.81 4.32 3.69
N MET A 62 10.60 4.74 4.08
CA MET A 62 9.39 3.91 3.96
C MET A 62 9.09 3.51 2.51
N ARG A 63 9.42 4.35 1.51
CA ARG A 63 9.29 3.99 0.09
C ARG A 63 10.14 2.78 -0.29
N GLY A 64 11.25 2.53 0.39
CA GLY A 64 12.09 1.35 0.19
C GLY A 64 11.34 0.04 0.50
N MET A 65 10.42 0.05 1.47
CA MET A 65 9.60 -1.13 1.79
C MET A 65 8.67 -1.50 0.63
N ALA A 66 8.11 -0.50 -0.05
CA ALA A 66 7.29 -0.73 -1.23
C ALA A 66 8.12 -1.35 -2.37
N VAL A 67 9.34 -0.83 -2.61
CA VAL A 67 10.24 -1.38 -3.65
C VAL A 67 10.62 -2.83 -3.32
N LEU A 68 11.00 -3.12 -2.08
CA LEU A 68 11.37 -4.47 -1.63
C LEU A 68 10.23 -5.48 -1.86
N SER A 69 9.01 -5.12 -1.44
CA SER A 69 7.84 -5.97 -1.61
C SER A 69 7.54 -6.25 -3.09
N ARG A 70 7.68 -5.25 -3.97
CA ARG A 70 7.46 -5.43 -5.41
C ARG A 70 8.53 -6.29 -6.06
N ALA A 71 9.79 -6.11 -5.68
CA ALA A 71 10.88 -6.95 -6.17
C ALA A 71 10.64 -8.43 -5.83
N ALA A 72 10.19 -8.72 -4.61
CA ALA A 72 9.81 -10.08 -4.22
C ALA A 72 8.68 -10.64 -5.09
N GLY A 73 7.64 -9.84 -5.38
CA GLY A 73 6.56 -10.23 -6.28
C GLY A 73 7.01 -10.52 -7.71
N LEU A 74 7.95 -9.73 -8.26
CA LEU A 74 8.51 -9.98 -9.58
C LEU A 74 9.28 -11.31 -9.65
N VAL A 75 10.05 -11.63 -8.60
CA VAL A 75 10.73 -12.93 -8.50
C VAL A 75 9.72 -14.07 -8.46
N ALA A 76 8.62 -13.92 -7.71
CA ALA A 76 7.55 -14.90 -7.69
C ALA A 76 6.90 -15.09 -9.07
N HIS A 77 6.62 -14.00 -9.80
CA HIS A 77 6.08 -14.09 -11.15
C HIS A 77 7.01 -14.82 -12.14
N ILE A 78 8.32 -14.61 -12.04
CA ILE A 78 9.29 -15.36 -12.85
C ILE A 78 9.20 -16.86 -12.51
N ALA A 79 9.15 -17.21 -11.22
CA ALA A 79 9.04 -18.59 -10.78
C ALA A 79 7.70 -19.25 -11.13
N GLU A 80 6.62 -18.47 -11.23
CA GLU A 80 5.32 -18.92 -11.75
C GLU A 80 5.40 -19.20 -13.24
N GLU A 81 5.92 -18.25 -14.02
CA GLU A 81 6.05 -18.39 -15.49
C GLU A 81 6.96 -19.56 -15.88
N GLN A 82 8.01 -19.86 -15.10
CA GLN A 82 8.87 -21.03 -15.32
C GLN A 82 8.15 -22.38 -15.07
N ARG A 83 7.11 -22.40 -14.24
CA ARG A 83 6.36 -23.61 -13.86
C ARG A 83 5.11 -23.81 -14.72
N ASP A 84 4.36 -22.76 -14.97
CA ASP A 84 3.14 -22.75 -15.79
C ASP A 84 3.15 -21.52 -16.70
N PRO A 85 3.70 -21.64 -17.93
CA PRO A 85 3.87 -20.50 -18.82
C PRO A 85 2.55 -19.89 -19.27
N ALA A 86 2.35 -18.61 -18.95
CA ALA A 86 1.16 -17.83 -19.32
C ALA A 86 1.44 -16.77 -20.40
N MET A 87 2.70 -16.37 -20.59
CA MET A 87 3.06 -15.20 -21.42
C MET A 87 2.61 -15.33 -22.88
N VAL A 88 2.73 -16.51 -23.49
CA VAL A 88 2.29 -16.71 -24.89
C VAL A 88 0.79 -16.43 -25.04
N LYS A 89 -0.03 -16.91 -24.09
CA LYS A 89 -1.48 -16.70 -24.11
C LYS A 89 -1.82 -15.23 -23.88
N MET A 90 -1.13 -14.59 -22.95
CA MET A 90 -1.31 -13.15 -22.66
C MET A 90 -0.94 -12.28 -23.88
N TRP A 91 0.17 -12.61 -24.56
CA TRP A 91 0.61 -11.92 -25.77
C TRP A 91 -0.44 -11.99 -26.89
N GLN A 92 -0.92 -13.20 -27.19
CA GLN A 92 -1.95 -13.41 -28.21
C GLN A 92 -3.25 -12.66 -27.88
N ALA A 93 -3.66 -12.66 -26.60
CA ALA A 93 -4.84 -11.92 -26.15
C ALA A 93 -4.65 -10.40 -26.32
N ALA A 94 -3.45 -9.87 -26.02
CA ALA A 94 -3.14 -8.47 -26.17
C ALA A 94 -3.14 -8.01 -27.64
N GLU A 95 -2.51 -8.78 -28.54
CA GLU A 95 -2.52 -8.50 -29.98
C GLU A 95 -3.93 -8.49 -30.56
N HIS A 96 -4.78 -9.42 -30.13
CA HIS A 96 -6.18 -9.48 -30.58
C HIS A 96 -7.00 -8.29 -30.08
N ALA A 97 -6.77 -7.84 -28.84
CA ALA A 97 -7.49 -6.73 -28.23
C ALA A 97 -7.05 -5.36 -28.76
N VAL A 98 -5.78 -5.21 -29.14
CA VAL A 98 -5.20 -3.96 -29.64
C VAL A 98 -4.53 -4.24 -30.99
N PRO A 99 -5.30 -4.33 -32.09
CA PRO A 99 -4.73 -4.59 -33.40
C PRO A 99 -3.84 -3.42 -33.83
N TYR A 100 -2.73 -3.75 -34.49
CA TYR A 100 -1.87 -2.76 -35.11
C TYR A 100 -2.66 -1.97 -36.15
N GLN A 101 -2.64 -0.63 -36.03
CA GLN A 101 -3.12 0.25 -37.07
C GLN A 101 -1.92 0.72 -37.88
N ASP A 102 -1.90 0.32 -39.15
CA ASP A 102 -0.90 0.81 -40.08
C ASP A 102 -1.15 2.32 -40.28
N PRO A 103 -0.18 3.20 -39.97
CA PRO A 103 -0.32 4.64 -40.15
C PRO A 103 -0.42 5.04 -41.63
N THR A 104 -0.25 4.10 -42.56
CA THR A 104 -0.35 4.30 -44.01
C THR A 104 -1.58 3.66 -44.65
N ALA A 105 -2.43 2.94 -43.88
CA ALA A 105 -3.69 2.37 -44.35
C ALA A 105 -4.86 3.37 -44.35
#